data_AF-A0AAE9LU10-F1
#
_entry.id   AF-A0AAE9LU10-F1
#
_cell.length_a   1.000
_cell.length_b   1.000
_cell.length_c   1.000
_cell.angle_alpha   90.00
_cell.angle_beta   90.00
_cell.angle_gamma   90.00
#
_symmetry.space_group_name_H-M   'P 1'
#
loop_
_entity.id
_entity.type
_entity.pdbx_description
1 polymer ?
#
loop_
_entity_poly.entity_id
_entity_poly.type
_entity_poly.pdbx_seq_one_letter_code
_entity_poly.pdbx_strand_id
1 'polypeptide(L)' 'MPIKFVLRFAAILFSVLILAAIAIQFFFNPDYTVIFWIFSVPFILGIPILASVVLTKNEELDIYSVN' A
#
# COMPACT_ATOMS: atom_id res chain seq x y z
N MET A 1 -15.73 -7.55 -3.90
CA MET A 1 -14.70 -7.41 -2.85
C MET A 1 -15.33 -6.84 -1.60
N PRO A 2 -14.97 -7.32 -0.40
CA PRO A 2 -15.46 -6.73 0.83
C PRO A 2 -15.04 -5.26 0.90
N ILE A 3 -15.98 -4.35 1.13
CA ILE A 3 -15.74 -2.90 1.16
C ILE A 3 -14.63 -2.51 2.16
N LYS A 4 -14.51 -3.30 3.24
CA LYS A 4 -13.46 -3.17 4.26
C LYS A 4 -12.06 -3.38 3.69
N PHE A 5 -11.88 -4.33 2.77
CA PHE A 5 -10.61 -4.57 2.11
C PHE A 5 -10.21 -3.38 1.22
N VAL A 6 -11.15 -2.88 0.42
CA VAL A 6 -10.92 -1.73 -0.48
C VAL A 6 -10.55 -0.48 0.32
N LEU A 7 -11.24 -0.22 1.43
CA LEU A 7 -10.93 0.90 2.33
C LEU A 7 -9.56 0.78 2.99
N ARG A 8 -9.18 -0.41 3.48
CA ARG A 8 -7.84 -0.65 4.04
C ARG A 8 -6.76 -0.46 2.99
N PHE A 9 -6.95 -1.03 1.81
CA PHE A 9 -6.03 -0.88 0.69
C PHE A 9 -5.85 0.59 0.32
N ALA A 10 -6.94 1.32 0.13
CA ALA A 10 -6.89 2.74 -0.23
C ALA A 10 -6.20 3.59 0.86
N ALA A 11 -6.48 3.32 2.14
CA ALA A 11 -5.84 4.03 3.25
C ALA A 11 -4.32 3.78 3.27
N ILE A 12 -3.90 2.52 3.15
CA ILE A 12 -2.46 2.15 3.16
C ILE A 12 -1.76 2.72 1.92
N LEU A 13 -2.38 2.62 0.73
CA LEU A 13 -1.86 3.20 -0.50
C LEU A 13 -1.65 4.72 -0.36
N PHE A 14 -2.64 5.42 0.18
CA PHE A 14 -2.57 6.87 0.35
C PHE A 14 -1.46 7.25 1.35
N SER A 15 -1.33 6.52 2.45
CA SER A 15 -0.23 6.71 3.41
C SER A 15 1.14 6.49 2.77
N VAL A 16 1.32 5.43 1.97
CA VAL A 16 2.58 5.14 1.28
C VAL A 16 2.91 6.24 0.26
N LEU A 17 1.92 6.75 -0.48
CA LEU A 17 2.09 7.85 -1.42
C LEU A 17 2.54 9.14 -0.73
N ILE A 18 1.91 9.51 0.39
CA ILE A 18 2.31 10.69 1.17
C ILE A 18 3.74 10.53 1.67
N LEU A 19 4.07 9.37 2.23
CA LEU A 19 5.38 9.13 2.81
C LEU A 19 6.49 9.14 1.74
N ALA A 20 6.21 8.55 0.57
CA ALA A 20 7.10 8.62 -0.59
C ALA A 20 7.28 10.07 -1.09
N ALA A 21 6.19 10.84 -1.20
CA ALA A 21 6.26 12.24 -1.62
C ALA A 21 7.10 13.08 -0.66
N ILE A 22 6.89 12.94 0.66
CA ILE A 22 7.69 13.62 1.68
C ILE A 22 9.16 13.18 1.59
N ALA A 23 9.42 11.88 1.47
CA ALA A 23 10.78 11.38 1.35
C ALA A 23 11.50 12.00 0.14
N ILE A 24 10.89 11.91 -1.05
CA ILE A 24 11.44 12.42 -2.31
C ILE A 24 11.66 13.94 -2.25
N GLN A 25 10.69 14.70 -1.72
CA GLN A 25 10.74 16.16 -1.68
C GLN A 25 11.80 16.71 -0.73
N PHE A 26 12.01 16.07 0.43
CA PHE A 26 12.84 16.63 1.50
C PHE A 26 14.22 16.01 1.62
N PHE A 27 14.41 14.75 1.18
CA PHE A 27 15.66 14.02 1.41
C PHE A 27 16.49 13.77 0.14
N PHE A 28 15.93 14.01 -1.05
CA PHE A 28 16.58 13.68 -2.32
C PHE A 28 16.81 14.89 -3.23
N ASN A 29 17.76 14.74 -4.16
CA ASN A 29 18.05 15.80 -5.13
C ASN A 29 16.88 15.95 -6.13
N PRO A 30 16.37 17.17 -6.33
CA PRO A 30 15.22 17.43 -7.22
C PRO A 30 15.45 17.03 -8.68
N ASP A 31 16.69 17.02 -9.16
CA ASP A 31 17.03 16.65 -10.55
C ASP A 31 16.67 15.19 -10.87
N TYR A 32 16.57 14.34 -9.85
CA TYR A 32 16.24 12.93 -9.98
C TYR A 32 14.84 12.57 -9.46
N THR A 33 13.98 13.57 -9.19
CA THR A 33 12.63 13.37 -8.64
C THR A 33 11.84 12.30 -9.40
N VAL A 34 11.84 12.37 -10.73
CA VAL A 34 11.12 11.41 -11.59
C VAL A 34 11.66 9.98 -11.41
N ILE A 35 12.97 9.83 -11.31
CA ILE A 35 13.63 8.54 -11.14
C ILE A 35 13.25 7.93 -9.79
N PHE A 36 13.22 8.72 -8.71
CA PHE A 36 12.79 8.23 -7.40
C PHE A 36 11.32 7.82 -7.37
N TRP A 37 10.44 8.52 -8.09
CA TRP A 37 9.05 8.09 -8.24
C TRP A 37 8.94 6.75 -8.96
N ILE A 38 9.71 6.54 -10.04
CA ILE A 38 9.77 5.26 -10.76
C ILE A 38 10.21 4.13 -9.84
N PHE A 39 11.29 4.33 -9.08
CA PHE A 39 11.75 3.33 -8.10
C PHE A 39 10.77 3.11 -6.96
N SER A 40 9.92 4.09 -6.64
CA SER A 40 8.91 3.97 -5.58
C SER A 40 7.68 3.15 -6.02
N VAL A 41 7.37 3.07 -7.32
CA VAL A 41 6.21 2.32 -7.87
C VAL A 41 6.07 0.90 -7.31
N PRO A 42 7.11 0.03 -7.32
CA PRO A 42 6.97 -1.32 -6.77
C PRO A 42 6.58 -1.33 -5.29
N PHE A 43 7.02 -0.35 -4.50
CA PHE A 43 6.66 -0.23 -3.09
C PHE A 43 5.25 0.34 -2.91
N ILE A 44 4.90 1.36 -3.70
CA ILE A 44 3.55 1.97 -3.72
C ILE A 44 2.49 0.94 -4.07
N LEU A 45 2.78 -0.02 -4.95
CA LEU A 45 1.85 -1.08 -5.31
C LEU A 45 1.98 -2.31 -4.39
N GLY A 46 3.20 -2.76 -4.11
CA GLY A 46 3.44 -3.98 -3.36
C GLY A 46 3.04 -3.90 -1.89
N ILE A 47 3.37 -2.80 -1.20
CA ILE A 47 3.11 -2.64 0.24
C ILE A 47 1.59 -2.67 0.53
N PRO A 48 0.73 -1.88 -0.15
CA PRO A 48 -0.69 -1.89 0.13
C PRO A 48 -1.36 -3.22 -0.21
N ILE A 49 -0.92 -3.91 -1.28
CA ILE A 49 -1.44 -5.24 -1.63
C ILE A 49 -1.10 -6.25 -0.53
N LEU A 50 0.18 -6.38 -0.19
CA LEU A 50 0.65 -7.34 0.82
C LEU A 50 0.06 -7.04 2.20
N ALA A 51 0.06 -5.78 2.61
CA ALA A 51 -0.48 -5.37 3.90
C ALA A 51 -1.99 -5.63 3.98
N SER A 52 -2.74 -5.37 2.91
CA SER A 52 -4.18 -5.63 2.90
C SER A 52 -4.50 -7.12 2.99
N VAL A 53 -3.70 -7.99 2.35
CA VAL A 53 -3.84 -9.44 2.45
C VAL A 53 -3.48 -9.94 3.85
N VAL A 54 -2.34 -9.53 4.40
CA VAL A 54 -1.88 -9.95 5.74
C VAL A 54 -2.84 -9.47 6.84
N LEU A 55 -3.43 -8.28 6.69
CA LEU A 55 -4.39 -7.71 7.63
C LEU A 55 -5.82 -8.21 7.41
N THR A 56 -6.08 -9.01 6.38
CA THR A 56 -7.39 -9.64 6.18
C THR A 56 -7.59 -10.68 7.28
N LYS A 57 -8.66 -10.53 8.07
CA LYS A 57 -9.00 -11.46 9.15
C LYS A 57 -9.74 -12.67 8.58
N ASN A 58 -9.57 -13.84 9.21
CA ASN A 58 -10.28 -15.08 8.87
C ASN A 58 -11.82 -14.92 8.90
N GLU A 59 -12.33 -14.03 9.76
CA GLU A 59 -13.76 -13.65 9.83
C GLU A 59 -14.28 -13.02 8.54
N GLU A 60 -13.40 -12.46 7.69
CA GLU A 60 -13.74 -11.87 6.38
C GLU A 60 -13.54 -12.88 5.23
N LEU A 61 -12.93 -14.04 5.50
CA LEU A 61 -12.65 -15.11 4.54
C LEU A 61 -13.64 -16.28 4.61
N ASP A 62 -14.68 -16.17 5.45
CA ASP A 62 -15.72 -17.21 5.65
C ASP A 62 -15.14 -18.64 5.79
N ILE A 63 -14.04 -18.76 6.54
CA ILE A 63 -13.44 -20.06 6.87
C ILE A 63 -14.21 -20.65 8.07
N TYR A 64 -15.50 -20.87 7.86
CA TYR A 64 -16.40 -21.60 8.74
C TYR A 64 -17.03 -22.77 7.97
N SER A 65 -16.25 -23.63 7.28
CA SER A 65 -16.81 -24.88 6.74
C SER A 65 -15.83 -26.00 6.35
N VAL A 66 -14.64 -26.09 6.93
CA VAL A 66 -13.86 -27.34 6.82
C VAL A 66 -13.60 -27.88 8.22
N ASN A 67 -14.49 -28.82 8.57
CA ASN A 67 -14.57 -29.71 9.72
C ASN A 67 -13.22 -30.16 10.29
#